data_AF-A0AAU2EAS0-F1
#
_entry.id   AF-A0AAU2EAS0-F1
#
_cell.length_a   1.000
_cell.length_b   1.000
_cell.length_c   1.000
_cell.angle_alpha   90.00
_cell.angle_beta   90.00
_cell.angle_gamma   90.00
#
_symmetry.space_group_name_H-M   'P 1'
#
loop_
_entity.id
_entity.type
_entity.pdbx_description
1 polymer ?
#
loop_
_entity_poly.entity_id
_entity_poly.type
_entity_poly.pdbx_seq_one_letter_code
_entity_poly.pdbx_strand_id
1 'polypeptide(L)'
;MPTAEDPQQRPADDPFEGLVLDEEFVRSAAVQEKSGRTRMLAARWKDNPPVDPGGRRSVNDGPKPGRRFGRKPKPVDPWGNVRRRPRRSWQAPVFVLLAVGVALAALNIDDLRNWNAARQGGGSADAAPAAVPTVGPETAKPSAAPPRVDDQQPTVARPWAGSPAEGWPAGPDAIVLPPATAVGVFDQEQVTDQLKLVKDFLVAANLDPAVIAAGRPEAALALLDQQPRERAVTALDKPSADLEGTWLFSRFNLRDAVPATDTVKVQGRTSFEGDGEDGVLVHTDYTFVYALRPGNGAAPVPGAVVAPATWTARTVVRREITFRFYDPKNYKVDPKKINFEKTESFAGNSSCSIDDGFYHPQFEQLAFGSSPEPSQTGPTTDPYDRSGAIRTDGVCGTVSRS
;
A
#
# COMPACT_ATOMS: atom_id res chain seq x y z
N MET A 1 17.34 -34.36 -45.71
CA MET A 1 17.37 -32.97 -45.19
C MET A 1 18.48 -32.92 -44.15
N PRO A 2 19.54 -32.12 -44.35
CA PRO A 2 20.68 -32.07 -43.44
C PRO A 2 20.27 -31.38 -42.13
N THR A 3 20.82 -31.89 -41.02
CA THR A 3 20.70 -31.37 -39.66
C THR A 3 21.35 -29.99 -39.57
N ALA A 4 20.65 -29.02 -38.97
CA ALA A 4 21.13 -27.66 -38.79
C ALA A 4 22.42 -27.64 -37.96
N GLU A 5 23.44 -26.98 -38.50
CA GLU A 5 24.69 -26.66 -37.83
C GLU A 5 24.44 -25.75 -36.62
N ASP A 6 25.20 -26.02 -35.57
CA ASP A 6 25.28 -25.27 -34.31
C ASP A 6 25.68 -23.81 -34.58
N PRO A 7 24.93 -22.78 -34.10
CA PRO A 7 25.29 -21.40 -34.37
C PRO A 7 26.54 -21.02 -33.58
N GLN A 8 27.59 -20.65 -34.30
CA GLN A 8 28.85 -20.11 -33.80
C GLN A 8 28.64 -19.15 -32.61
N GLN A 9 29.40 -19.37 -31.53
CA GLN A 9 29.48 -18.48 -30.37
C GLN A 9 29.73 -17.03 -30.82
N ARG A 10 28.77 -16.16 -30.51
CA ARG A 10 28.90 -14.70 -30.65
C ARG A 10 30.10 -14.24 -29.81
N PRO A 11 30.98 -13.34 -30.31
CA PRO A 11 32.03 -12.76 -29.49
C PRO A 11 31.42 -12.08 -28.26
N ALA A 12 32.06 -12.30 -27.11
CA ALA A 12 31.54 -12.00 -25.77
C ALA A 12 31.67 -10.52 -25.35
N ASP A 13 32.17 -9.64 -26.21
CA ASP A 13 32.29 -8.22 -25.89
C ASP A 13 31.00 -7.51 -26.32
N ASP A 14 30.04 -7.38 -25.38
CA ASP A 14 28.92 -6.47 -25.56
C ASP A 14 29.47 -5.04 -25.45
N PRO A 15 29.46 -4.23 -26.53
CA PRO A 15 30.00 -2.87 -26.51
C PRO A 15 29.23 -1.92 -25.57
N PHE A 16 28.12 -2.38 -25.00
CA PHE A 16 27.30 -1.66 -24.03
C PHE A 16 27.53 -2.12 -22.59
N GLU A 17 28.34 -3.16 -22.36
CA GLU A 17 28.65 -3.65 -21.03
C GLU A 17 29.51 -2.61 -20.28
N GLY A 18 28.91 -1.95 -19.29
CA GLY A 18 29.54 -0.86 -18.52
C GLY A 18 29.24 0.56 -19.03
N LEU A 19 28.36 0.73 -20.02
CA LEU A 19 27.92 2.07 -20.43
C LEU A 19 27.07 2.72 -19.33
N VAL A 20 27.63 3.73 -18.66
CA VAL A 20 26.92 4.53 -17.65
C VAL A 20 26.32 5.77 -18.34
N LEU A 21 25.00 5.80 -18.44
CA LEU A 21 24.23 6.89 -19.05
C LEU A 21 23.98 8.02 -18.05
N ASP A 22 25.05 8.61 -17.53
CA ASP A 22 24.97 9.72 -16.60
C ASP A 22 24.79 11.09 -17.31
N GLU A 23 24.69 12.15 -16.51
CA GLU A 23 24.44 13.49 -17.04
C GLU A 23 25.65 14.05 -17.84
N GLU A 24 26.86 13.53 -17.61
CA GLU A 24 28.06 13.92 -18.37
C GLU A 24 28.07 13.27 -19.76
N PHE A 25 27.64 12.01 -19.87
CA PHE A 25 27.40 11.34 -21.15
C PHE A 25 26.38 12.10 -22.02
N VAL A 26 25.26 12.54 -21.41
CA VAL A 26 24.23 13.30 -22.14
C VAL A 26 24.76 14.67 -22.60
N ARG A 27 25.59 15.34 -21.81
CA ARG A 27 26.16 16.65 -22.15
C ARG A 27 27.27 16.59 -23.20
N SER A 28 28.02 15.49 -23.27
CA SER A 28 29.14 15.30 -24.21
C SER A 28 28.72 14.81 -25.60
N ALA A 29 27.44 14.51 -25.82
CA ALA A 29 26.93 14.06 -27.11
C ALA A 29 27.19 15.08 -28.25
N ALA A 30 27.97 14.68 -29.25
CA ALA A 30 28.32 15.50 -30.41
C ALA A 30 27.12 15.82 -31.32
N VAL A 31 26.05 15.01 -31.25
CA VAL A 31 24.83 15.17 -32.04
C VAL A 31 23.64 15.25 -31.10
N GLN A 32 23.00 16.41 -31.04
CA GLN A 32 21.74 16.60 -30.35
C GLN A 32 20.59 16.56 -31.35
N GLU A 33 19.82 15.47 -31.34
CA GLU A 33 18.57 15.42 -32.07
C GLU A 33 17.46 16.15 -31.32
N LYS A 34 16.65 16.90 -32.06
CA LYS A 34 15.46 17.54 -31.49
C LYS A 34 14.45 16.47 -31.06
N SER A 35 13.80 16.69 -29.91
CA SER A 35 12.72 15.83 -29.42
C SER A 35 11.68 15.56 -30.51
N GLY A 36 11.02 14.39 -30.48
CA GLY A 36 10.02 14.02 -31.48
C GLY A 36 8.92 15.08 -31.64
N ARG A 37 8.52 15.72 -30.54
CA ARG A 37 7.55 16.82 -30.53
C ARG A 37 8.05 18.05 -31.29
N THR A 38 9.33 18.41 -31.13
CA THR A 38 9.94 19.54 -31.84
C THR A 38 10.05 19.28 -33.34
N ARG A 39 10.36 18.03 -33.75
CA ARG A 39 10.36 17.64 -35.17
C ARG A 39 8.96 17.69 -35.77
N MET A 40 7.95 17.20 -35.05
CA MET A 40 6.55 17.30 -35.46
C MET A 40 6.08 18.75 -35.61
N LEU A 41 6.43 19.63 -34.66
CA LEU A 41 6.08 21.05 -34.74
C LEU A 41 6.80 21.74 -35.91
N ALA A 42 8.09 21.46 -36.11
CA ALA A 42 8.86 22.02 -37.21
C ALA A 42 8.31 21.56 -38.58
N ALA A 43 7.92 20.30 -38.72
CA ALA A 43 7.24 19.79 -39.92
C ALA A 43 5.88 20.47 -40.11
N ARG A 44 5.06 20.55 -39.06
CA ARG A 44 3.76 21.22 -39.08
C ARG A 44 3.85 22.68 -39.48
N TRP A 45 4.87 23.40 -39.01
CA TRP A 45 5.10 24.81 -39.32
C TRP A 45 5.72 25.05 -40.70
N LYS A 46 6.31 24.01 -41.30
CA LYS A 46 6.78 24.07 -42.69
C LYS A 46 5.62 24.15 -43.67
N ASP A 47 4.53 23.42 -43.39
CA ASP A 47 3.33 23.38 -44.23
C ASP A 47 2.28 24.42 -43.80
N ASN A 48 2.20 24.71 -42.50
CA ASN A 48 1.26 25.68 -41.91
C ASN A 48 1.97 26.58 -40.89
N PRO A 49 2.68 27.63 -41.35
CA PRO A 49 3.29 28.58 -40.43
C PRO A 49 2.20 29.27 -39.59
N PRO A 50 2.45 29.51 -38.28
CA PRO A 50 1.49 30.20 -37.45
C PRO A 50 1.21 31.60 -38.02
N VAL A 51 -0.06 31.89 -38.29
CA VAL A 51 -0.51 33.22 -38.69
C VAL A 51 -0.45 34.10 -37.45
N ASP A 52 0.44 35.10 -37.47
CA ASP A 52 0.49 36.15 -36.45
C ASP A 52 -0.89 36.84 -36.38
N PRO A 53 -1.61 36.81 -35.25
CA PRO A 53 -2.84 37.56 -35.09
C PRO A 53 -2.49 39.05 -34.95
N GLY A 54 -2.13 39.66 -36.08
CA GLY A 54 -1.95 41.09 -36.30
C GLY A 54 -1.50 41.87 -35.07
N GLY A 55 -0.26 41.67 -34.62
CA GLY A 55 0.09 42.15 -33.30
C GLY A 55 1.55 42.42 -33.01
N ARG A 56 2.41 42.76 -33.99
CA ARG A 56 3.59 43.64 -33.86
C ARG A 56 4.43 43.66 -35.14
N ARG A 57 4.20 44.65 -36.00
CA ARG A 57 5.25 45.15 -36.91
C ARG A 57 5.80 46.45 -36.33
N SER A 58 7.03 46.41 -35.81
CA SER A 58 7.82 47.62 -35.61
C SER A 58 8.31 48.09 -36.98
N VAL A 59 7.46 48.82 -37.71
CA VAL A 59 7.90 49.62 -38.86
C VAL A 59 8.54 50.90 -38.33
N ASN A 60 9.80 50.77 -37.90
CA ASN A 60 10.75 51.86 -38.04
C ASN A 60 11.22 51.78 -39.49
N ASP A 61 10.67 52.61 -40.37
CA ASP A 61 11.36 53.21 -41.53
C ASP A 61 10.34 53.97 -42.40
N GLY A 62 10.40 55.30 -42.34
CA GLY A 62 9.61 56.23 -43.15
C GLY A 62 10.19 57.66 -43.04
N PRO A 63 10.19 58.45 -44.12
CA PRO A 63 11.07 59.61 -44.26
C PRO A 63 10.62 60.78 -43.38
N LYS A 64 11.59 61.44 -42.73
CA LYS A 64 11.36 62.62 -41.87
C LYS A 64 11.15 63.90 -42.71
N PRO A 65 10.04 64.64 -42.56
CA PRO A 65 9.96 66.03 -42.96
C PRO A 65 10.15 66.97 -41.76
N GLY A 66 10.61 68.19 -42.06
CA GLY A 66 11.25 69.12 -41.15
C GLY A 66 10.38 69.67 -40.01
N ARG A 67 11.03 69.90 -38.87
CA ARG A 67 10.48 70.61 -37.72
C ARG A 67 10.20 72.06 -38.08
N ARG A 68 8.96 72.51 -37.88
CA ARG A 68 8.64 73.92 -37.71
C ARG A 68 7.56 74.10 -36.63
N PHE A 69 7.92 74.93 -35.65
CA PHE A 69 7.11 75.55 -34.60
C PHE A 69 6.81 74.71 -33.34
N GLY A 70 7.31 75.26 -32.23
CA GLY A 70 7.25 74.71 -30.89
C GLY A 70 5.87 74.76 -30.28
N ARG A 71 5.29 73.58 -30.09
CA ARG A 71 4.35 73.27 -29.00
C ARG A 71 4.66 71.83 -28.58
N LYS A 72 4.93 71.60 -27.29
CA LYS A 72 5.14 70.24 -26.77
C LYS A 72 3.83 69.44 -26.97
N PRO A 73 3.83 68.34 -27.73
CA PRO A 73 2.62 67.56 -27.92
C PRO A 73 2.22 66.90 -26.60
N LYS A 74 0.95 67.04 -26.20
CA LYS A 74 0.39 66.25 -25.10
C LYS A 74 0.34 64.79 -25.57
N PRO A 75 0.88 63.82 -24.82
CA PRO A 75 0.86 62.42 -25.24
C PRO A 75 -0.60 61.94 -25.27
N VAL A 76 -1.12 61.75 -26.48
CA VAL A 76 -2.38 61.07 -26.77
C VAL A 76 -2.09 59.59 -27.03
N ASP A 77 -3.08 58.73 -26.88
CA ASP A 77 -3.00 57.35 -27.34
C ASP A 77 -3.21 57.27 -28.87
N PRO A 78 -3.00 56.09 -29.50
CA PRO A 78 -3.15 55.92 -30.96
C PRO A 78 -4.55 56.21 -31.52
N TRP A 79 -5.54 56.48 -30.65
CA TRP A 79 -6.94 56.70 -31.01
C TRP A 79 -7.41 58.14 -30.75
N GLY A 80 -6.48 59.06 -30.43
CA GLY A 80 -6.76 60.50 -30.31
C GLY A 80 -7.30 60.94 -28.95
N ASN A 81 -7.28 60.10 -27.92
CA ASN A 81 -7.81 60.46 -26.60
C ASN A 81 -6.74 61.13 -25.73
N VAL A 82 -7.15 62.16 -24.98
CA VAL A 82 -6.27 62.85 -24.02
C VAL A 82 -6.01 61.94 -22.83
N ARG A 83 -4.76 61.49 -22.63
CA ARG A 83 -4.37 60.65 -21.48
C ARG A 83 -4.71 61.37 -20.18
N ARG A 84 -5.75 60.91 -19.47
CA ARG A 84 -5.99 61.28 -18.08
C ARG A 84 -4.81 60.74 -17.25
N ARG A 85 -4.10 61.64 -16.57
CA ARG A 85 -3.04 61.31 -15.61
C ARG A 85 -3.61 60.24 -14.67
N PRO A 86 -3.03 59.04 -14.54
CA PRO A 86 -3.60 58.04 -13.64
C PRO A 86 -3.54 58.64 -12.25
N ARG A 87 -4.71 58.88 -11.65
CA ARG A 87 -4.78 59.08 -10.20
C ARG A 87 -4.09 57.85 -9.63
N ARG A 88 -2.98 58.06 -8.91
CA ARG A 88 -2.25 57.02 -8.18
C ARG A 88 -3.29 56.27 -7.37
N SER A 89 -3.76 55.14 -7.90
CA SER A 89 -4.89 54.42 -7.35
C SER A 89 -4.33 53.74 -6.10
N TRP A 90 -4.69 54.29 -4.95
CA TRP A 90 -4.39 53.70 -3.66
C TRP A 90 -4.90 52.25 -3.56
N GLN A 91 -5.78 51.86 -4.47
CA GLN A 91 -6.33 50.52 -4.65
C GLN A 91 -5.37 49.53 -5.33
N ALA A 92 -4.38 49.98 -6.12
CA ALA A 92 -3.43 49.08 -6.77
C ALA A 92 -2.59 48.25 -5.77
N PRO A 93 -1.98 48.82 -4.71
CA PRO A 93 -1.32 48.02 -3.69
C PRO A 93 -2.30 47.13 -2.92
N VAL A 94 -3.56 47.55 -2.74
CA VAL A 94 -4.59 46.72 -2.09
C VAL A 94 -4.91 45.48 -2.92
N PHE A 95 -5.08 45.63 -4.24
CA PHE A 95 -5.31 44.49 -5.13
C PHE A 95 -4.11 43.53 -5.20
N VAL A 96 -2.89 44.06 -5.18
CA VAL A 96 -1.69 43.23 -5.12
C VAL A 96 -1.63 42.47 -3.79
N LEU A 97 -1.90 43.13 -2.66
CA LEU A 97 -1.97 42.45 -1.34
C LEU A 97 -3.08 41.41 -1.27
N LEU A 98 -4.24 41.68 -1.87
CA LEU A 98 -5.35 40.72 -1.97
C LEU A 98 -4.95 39.51 -2.82
N ALA A 99 -4.32 39.72 -3.97
CA ALA A 99 -3.85 38.64 -4.84
C ALA A 99 -2.77 37.78 -4.16
N VAL A 100 -1.84 38.42 -3.43
CA VAL A 100 -0.85 37.68 -2.61
C VAL A 100 -1.53 36.93 -1.47
N GLY A 101 -2.52 37.53 -0.80
CA GLY A 101 -3.30 36.86 0.25
C GLY A 101 -4.07 35.65 -0.27
N VAL A 102 -4.68 35.74 -1.45
CA VAL A 102 -5.37 34.62 -2.11
C VAL A 102 -4.39 33.54 -2.55
N ALA A 103 -3.21 33.93 -3.08
CA ALA A 103 -2.17 32.96 -3.45
C ALA A 103 -1.60 32.23 -2.23
N LEU A 104 -1.35 32.94 -1.12
CA LEU A 104 -0.91 32.34 0.15
C LEU A 104 -2.00 31.44 0.76
N ALA A 105 -3.28 31.83 0.66
CA ALA A 105 -4.40 31.00 1.08
C ALA A 105 -4.55 29.73 0.23
N ALA A 106 -4.27 29.80 -1.08
CA ALA A 106 -4.28 28.65 -1.98
C ALA A 106 -3.09 27.71 -1.76
N LEU A 107 -1.94 28.23 -1.35
CA LEU A 107 -0.75 27.45 -0.99
C LEU A 107 -0.86 26.83 0.41
N ASN A 108 -1.81 27.29 1.23
CA ASN A 108 -1.96 26.85 2.61
C ASN A 108 -3.44 26.56 2.94
N ILE A 109 -4.05 25.71 2.09
CA ILE A 109 -5.47 25.30 2.18
C ILE A 109 -5.77 24.65 3.53
N ASP A 110 -4.80 23.96 4.14
CA ASP A 110 -4.97 23.30 5.44
C ASP A 110 -5.04 24.30 6.60
N ASP A 111 -4.22 25.36 6.60
CA ASP A 111 -4.33 26.45 7.58
C ASP A 111 -5.62 27.25 7.43
N LEU A 112 -6.10 27.44 6.19
CA LEU A 112 -7.37 28.12 5.93
C LEU A 112 -8.57 27.28 6.41
N ARG A 113 -8.50 25.95 6.24
CA ARG A 113 -9.48 24.99 6.76
C ARG A 113 -9.49 24.97 8.28
N ASN A 114 -8.32 24.95 8.91
CA ASN A 114 -8.16 25.00 10.36
C ASN A 114 -8.66 26.33 10.95
N TRP A 115 -8.36 27.46 10.30
CA TRP A 115 -8.83 28.78 10.72
C TRP A 115 -10.35 28.93 10.58
N ASN A 116 -10.95 28.38 9.52
CA ASN A 116 -12.41 28.41 9.32
C ASN A 116 -13.14 27.47 10.30
N ALA A 117 -12.54 26.32 10.65
CA ALA A 117 -13.02 25.44 11.71
C ALA A 117 -12.97 26.12 13.08
N ALA A 118 -11.88 26.82 13.40
CA ALA A 118 -11.71 27.57 14.64
C ALA A 118 -12.68 28.77 14.77
N ARG A 119 -13.19 29.30 13.66
CA ARG A 119 -14.12 30.43 13.65
C ARG A 119 -15.61 30.04 13.74
N GLN A 120 -15.93 28.78 13.43
CA GLN A 120 -17.30 28.25 13.53
C GLN A 120 -17.55 27.45 14.83
N GLY A 121 -16.49 27.07 15.56
CA GLY A 121 -16.58 26.35 16.84
C GLY A 121 -16.68 27.27 18.06
N GLY A 122 -17.84 27.89 18.27
CA GLY A 122 -18.19 28.50 19.56
C GLY A 122 -18.95 27.51 20.44
N GLY A 123 -18.24 26.67 21.19
CA GLY A 123 -18.83 25.83 22.23
C GLY A 123 -18.24 24.42 22.31
N SER A 124 -17.72 24.09 23.50
CA SER A 124 -17.14 22.81 23.93
C SER A 124 -15.69 22.58 23.53
N ALA A 125 -14.84 22.45 24.55
CA ALA A 125 -13.47 21.96 24.42
C ALA A 125 -13.53 20.49 23.99
N ASP A 126 -13.59 20.25 22.69
CA ASP A 126 -13.34 18.93 22.12
C ASP A 126 -11.87 18.58 22.39
N ALA A 127 -11.67 17.48 23.09
CA ALA A 127 -10.38 16.84 23.20
C ALA A 127 -9.83 16.63 21.78
N ALA A 128 -8.58 17.03 21.55
CA ALA A 128 -7.89 16.70 20.30
C ALA A 128 -8.04 15.20 20.03
N PRO A 129 -8.31 14.77 18.77
CA PRO A 129 -8.43 13.35 18.45
C PRO A 129 -7.20 12.62 18.98
N ALA A 130 -7.41 11.60 19.79
CA ALA A 130 -6.33 10.89 20.45
C ALA A 130 -5.46 10.22 19.37
N ALA A 131 -4.24 10.73 19.17
CA ALA A 131 -3.31 10.13 18.23
C ALA A 131 -3.05 8.67 18.62
N VAL A 132 -3.14 7.75 17.65
CA VAL A 132 -2.86 6.33 17.88
C VAL A 132 -1.40 6.20 18.35
N PRO A 133 -1.14 5.61 19.54
CA PRO A 133 0.23 5.47 20.01
C PRO A 133 1.02 4.56 19.07
N THR A 134 2.20 5.00 18.67
CA THR A 134 3.14 4.12 17.97
C THR A 134 3.68 3.09 18.97
N VAL A 135 3.56 1.81 18.64
CA VAL A 135 4.01 0.70 19.47
C VAL A 135 5.12 -0.07 18.76
N GLY A 136 6.07 -0.60 19.53
CA GLY A 136 7.07 -1.53 19.01
C GLY A 136 6.50 -2.94 18.83
N PRO A 137 7.32 -3.87 18.32
CA PRO A 137 7.00 -5.30 18.34
C PRO A 137 6.68 -5.79 19.75
N GLU A 138 5.71 -6.69 19.85
CA GLU A 138 5.20 -7.18 21.13
C GLU A 138 6.19 -8.13 21.82
N THR A 139 6.40 -7.90 23.12
CA THR A 139 7.28 -8.73 23.97
C THR A 139 6.51 -9.57 24.99
N ALA A 140 5.23 -9.28 25.22
CA ALA A 140 4.37 -9.98 26.17
C ALA A 140 2.93 -10.01 25.67
N LYS A 141 2.18 -11.06 26.06
CA LYS A 141 0.78 -11.21 25.63
C LYS A 141 -0.05 -10.02 26.18
N PRO A 142 -0.91 -9.38 25.36
CA PRO A 142 -1.77 -8.31 25.83
C PRO A 142 -2.76 -8.83 26.88
N SER A 143 -3.06 -8.02 27.89
CA SER A 143 -4.06 -8.34 28.91
C SER A 143 -5.45 -7.82 28.58
N ALA A 144 -5.58 -6.95 27.57
CA ALA A 144 -6.83 -6.36 27.12
C ALA A 144 -6.78 -5.99 25.63
N ALA A 145 -7.96 -5.74 25.06
CA ALA A 145 -8.10 -5.17 23.72
C ALA A 145 -7.39 -3.81 23.60
N PRO A 146 -6.87 -3.45 22.41
CA PRO A 146 -6.30 -2.13 22.19
C PRO A 146 -7.37 -1.04 22.36
N PRO A 147 -6.99 0.18 22.81
CA PRO A 147 -7.92 1.27 22.99
C PRO A 147 -8.77 1.56 21.74
N ARG A 148 -9.96 2.13 21.95
CA ARG A 148 -10.76 2.64 20.84
C ARG A 148 -10.01 3.80 20.18
N VAL A 149 -10.02 3.82 18.86
CA VAL A 149 -9.51 4.91 18.03
C VAL A 149 -10.73 5.59 17.41
N ASP A 150 -10.67 6.90 17.20
CA ASP A 150 -11.74 7.62 16.52
C ASP A 150 -11.97 7.04 15.12
N ASP A 151 -13.24 6.81 14.75
CA ASP A 151 -13.59 6.23 13.47
C ASP A 151 -13.18 7.19 12.35
N GLN A 152 -12.21 6.76 11.55
CA GLN A 152 -11.75 7.48 10.36
C GLN A 152 -11.77 6.52 9.18
N GLN A 153 -12.27 7.02 8.05
CA GLN A 153 -12.28 6.24 6.83
C GLN A 153 -10.84 5.99 6.33
N PRO A 154 -10.38 4.74 6.24
CA PRO A 154 -9.13 4.42 5.57
C PRO A 154 -9.14 4.80 4.09
N THR A 155 -7.99 5.30 3.64
CA THR A 155 -7.77 5.65 2.23
C THR A 155 -6.48 5.08 1.69
N VAL A 156 -6.25 5.13 0.38
CA VAL A 156 -4.96 4.71 -0.20
C VAL A 156 -3.78 5.48 0.41
N ALA A 157 -3.95 6.77 0.69
CA ALA A 157 -2.91 7.61 1.31
C ALA A 157 -2.73 7.36 2.81
N ARG A 158 -3.81 6.97 3.53
CA ARG A 158 -3.77 6.59 4.94
C ARG A 158 -4.56 5.30 5.17
N PRO A 159 -4.00 4.13 4.81
CA PRO A 159 -4.75 2.88 4.78
C PRO A 159 -5.11 2.34 6.16
N TRP A 160 -4.41 2.78 7.21
CA TRP A 160 -4.65 2.35 8.59
C TRP A 160 -5.39 3.38 9.45
N ALA A 161 -5.82 4.51 8.87
CA ALA A 161 -6.54 5.55 9.61
C ALA A 161 -7.76 4.97 10.35
N GLY A 162 -7.95 5.34 11.61
CA GLY A 162 -9.06 4.86 12.42
C GLY A 162 -8.92 3.41 12.90
N SER A 163 -7.68 2.89 12.96
CA SER A 163 -7.40 1.55 13.51
C SER A 163 -6.19 1.57 14.43
N PRO A 164 -6.11 0.63 15.41
CA PRO A 164 -4.89 0.45 16.22
C PRO A 164 -3.64 0.17 15.37
N ALA A 165 -3.81 -0.45 14.20
CA ALA A 165 -2.72 -0.79 13.29
C ALA A 165 -1.99 0.41 12.70
N GLU A 166 -2.55 1.62 12.77
CA GLU A 166 -1.84 2.84 12.36
C GLU A 166 -0.50 2.99 13.09
N GLY A 167 -0.49 2.67 14.39
CA GLY A 167 0.68 2.72 15.25
C GLY A 167 1.54 1.45 15.28
N TRP A 168 1.17 0.39 14.56
CA TRP A 168 1.91 -0.89 14.59
C TRP A 168 3.17 -0.85 13.71
N PRO A 169 4.17 -1.72 13.98
CA PRO A 169 5.26 -1.95 13.05
C PRO A 169 4.75 -2.64 11.78
N ALA A 170 5.61 -2.71 10.76
CA ALA A 170 5.25 -3.24 9.45
C ALA A 170 6.27 -4.24 8.92
N GLY A 171 5.80 -5.15 8.07
CA GLY A 171 6.64 -6.06 7.31
C GLY A 171 7.41 -7.08 8.17
N PRO A 172 8.49 -7.68 7.64
CA PRO A 172 9.21 -8.77 8.28
C PRO A 172 9.95 -8.35 9.56
N ASP A 173 10.27 -7.07 9.72
CA ASP A 173 10.96 -6.54 10.90
C ASP A 173 10.06 -6.47 12.14
N ALA A 174 8.74 -6.51 11.96
CA ALA A 174 7.78 -6.64 13.05
C ALA A 174 7.79 -8.04 13.69
N ILE A 175 8.32 -9.06 13.00
CA ILE A 175 8.45 -10.43 13.51
C ILE A 175 9.81 -10.54 14.21
N VAL A 176 9.80 -10.29 15.52
CA VAL A 176 11.00 -10.38 16.37
C VAL A 176 11.09 -11.77 16.99
N LEU A 177 12.28 -12.37 16.90
CA LEU A 177 12.57 -13.67 17.47
C LEU A 177 13.14 -13.53 18.89
N PRO A 178 12.74 -14.39 19.84
CA PRO A 178 13.35 -14.42 21.16
C PRO A 178 14.80 -14.94 21.08
N PRO A 179 15.65 -14.60 22.05
CA PRO A 179 16.98 -15.18 22.14
C PRO A 179 16.87 -16.70 22.36
N ALA A 180 17.53 -17.48 21.51
CA ALA A 180 17.50 -18.93 21.57
C ALA A 180 18.31 -19.48 22.75
N THR A 181 17.85 -20.61 23.28
CA THR A 181 18.57 -21.46 24.23
C THR A 181 18.47 -22.92 23.75
N ALA A 182 19.39 -23.78 24.20
CA ALA A 182 19.27 -25.22 23.92
C ALA A 182 17.99 -25.80 24.56
N VAL A 183 17.30 -26.69 23.83
CA VAL A 183 16.04 -27.33 24.25
C VAL A 183 16.00 -28.75 23.68
N GLY A 184 15.70 -29.73 24.53
CA GLY A 184 15.63 -31.14 24.11
C GLY A 184 16.96 -31.63 23.54
N VAL A 185 16.91 -32.28 22.37
CA VAL A 185 18.11 -32.70 21.63
C VAL A 185 18.82 -31.58 20.86
N PHE A 186 18.22 -30.39 20.79
CA PHE A 186 18.71 -29.30 19.96
C PHE A 186 19.58 -28.33 20.76
N ASP A 187 20.76 -28.04 20.24
CA ASP A 187 21.63 -27.00 20.79
C ASP A 187 21.10 -25.58 20.47
N GLN A 188 21.76 -24.57 21.05
CA GLN A 188 21.34 -23.18 20.89
C GLN A 188 21.38 -22.70 19.42
N GLU A 189 22.34 -23.17 18.62
CA GLU A 189 22.46 -22.78 17.21
C GLU A 189 21.32 -23.39 16.40
N GLN A 190 21.01 -24.66 16.64
CA GLN A 190 19.89 -25.35 16.01
C GLN A 190 18.54 -24.72 16.37
N VAL A 191 18.32 -24.34 17.63
CA VAL A 191 17.09 -23.61 18.01
C VAL A 191 17.03 -22.23 17.36
N THR A 192 18.17 -21.56 17.19
CA THR A 192 18.25 -20.28 16.44
C THR A 192 17.80 -20.47 14.98
N ASP A 193 18.30 -21.51 14.31
CA ASP A 193 17.92 -21.84 12.93
C ASP A 193 16.44 -22.22 12.81
N GLN A 194 15.90 -22.95 13.78
CA GLN A 194 14.47 -23.31 13.84
C GLN A 194 13.58 -22.07 14.00
N LEU A 195 13.93 -21.15 14.91
CA LEU A 195 13.22 -19.88 15.07
C LEU A 195 13.27 -19.04 13.79
N LYS A 196 14.43 -19.01 13.12
CA LYS A 196 14.57 -18.34 11.82
C LYS A 196 13.69 -18.98 10.75
N LEU A 197 13.65 -20.31 10.68
CA LEU A 197 12.81 -21.04 9.73
C LEU A 197 11.32 -20.71 9.93
N VAL A 198 10.87 -20.62 11.18
CA VAL A 198 9.51 -20.19 11.53
C VAL A 198 9.22 -18.77 11.06
N LYS A 199 10.14 -17.82 11.30
CA LYS A 199 10.00 -16.44 10.79
C LYS A 199 9.93 -16.43 9.26
N ASP A 200 10.82 -17.14 8.58
CA ASP A 200 10.86 -17.20 7.12
C ASP A 200 9.55 -17.75 6.55
N PHE A 201 8.95 -18.76 7.21
CA PHE A 201 7.63 -19.27 6.85
C PHE A 201 6.53 -18.23 7.03
N LEU A 202 6.47 -17.56 8.19
CA LEU A 202 5.46 -16.53 8.44
C LEU A 202 5.55 -15.40 7.40
N VAL A 203 6.76 -14.97 7.05
CA VAL A 203 7.01 -13.97 6.01
C VAL A 203 6.56 -14.47 4.65
N ALA A 204 7.01 -15.65 4.21
CA ALA A 204 6.69 -16.19 2.89
C ALA A 204 5.18 -16.49 2.73
N ALA A 205 4.50 -16.89 3.81
CA ALA A 205 3.10 -17.26 3.77
C ALA A 205 2.13 -16.05 3.87
N ASN A 206 2.56 -14.95 4.49
CA ASN A 206 1.66 -13.85 4.88
C ASN A 206 2.12 -12.46 4.43
N LEU A 207 3.40 -12.27 4.13
CA LEU A 207 3.95 -10.96 3.77
C LEU A 207 4.45 -10.90 2.32
N ASP A 208 4.58 -12.04 1.65
CA ASP A 208 4.99 -12.08 0.25
C ASP A 208 3.92 -11.41 -0.64
N PRO A 209 4.26 -10.31 -1.34
CA PRO A 209 3.32 -9.60 -2.21
C PRO A 209 2.71 -10.49 -3.30
N ALA A 210 3.44 -11.48 -3.80
CA ALA A 210 2.94 -12.40 -4.80
C ALA A 210 1.84 -13.31 -4.21
N VAL A 211 2.02 -13.81 -2.99
CA VAL A 211 1.03 -14.64 -2.29
C VAL A 211 -0.22 -13.82 -1.97
N ILE A 212 -0.03 -12.61 -1.42
CA ILE A 212 -1.13 -11.67 -1.16
C ILE A 212 -1.91 -11.39 -2.45
N ALA A 213 -1.22 -11.23 -3.58
CA ALA A 213 -1.81 -11.06 -4.90
C ALA A 213 -2.25 -12.38 -5.58
N ALA A 214 -2.79 -13.33 -4.81
CA ALA A 214 -3.33 -14.62 -5.26
C ALA A 214 -2.32 -15.65 -5.80
N GLY A 215 -1.02 -15.33 -5.80
CA GLY A 215 0.05 -16.24 -6.19
C GLY A 215 0.12 -17.49 -5.31
N ARG A 216 0.77 -18.54 -5.84
CA ARG A 216 0.99 -19.79 -5.12
C ARG A 216 2.20 -19.63 -4.18
N PRO A 217 2.08 -20.00 -2.89
CA PRO A 217 3.12 -19.75 -1.88
C PRO A 217 4.26 -20.78 -1.92
N GLU A 218 4.94 -20.91 -3.06
CA GLU A 218 6.00 -21.92 -3.27
C GLU A 218 7.15 -21.81 -2.26
N ALA A 219 7.56 -20.58 -1.92
CA ALA A 219 8.60 -20.35 -0.93
C ALA A 219 8.21 -20.91 0.45
N ALA A 220 6.98 -20.67 0.90
CA ALA A 220 6.50 -21.20 2.17
C ALA A 220 6.32 -22.72 2.14
N LEU A 221 5.78 -23.27 1.04
CA LEU A 221 5.62 -24.72 0.85
C LEU A 221 6.96 -25.47 0.88
N ALA A 222 8.03 -24.84 0.38
CA ALA A 222 9.37 -25.43 0.40
C ALA A 222 9.96 -25.55 1.81
N LEU A 223 9.46 -24.82 2.80
CA LEU A 223 9.93 -24.86 4.19
C LEU A 223 9.24 -25.97 5.02
N LEU A 224 8.11 -26.49 4.52
CA LEU A 224 7.35 -27.53 5.19
C LEU A 224 7.96 -28.92 5.01
N ASP A 225 7.84 -29.75 6.03
CA ASP A 225 8.13 -31.18 5.95
C ASP A 225 7.10 -31.87 5.03
N GLN A 226 7.35 -33.11 4.63
CA GLN A 226 6.59 -33.82 3.62
C GLN A 226 5.08 -33.84 3.91
N GLN A 227 4.66 -34.32 5.09
CA GLN A 227 3.25 -34.46 5.44
C GLN A 227 2.50 -33.11 5.50
N PRO A 228 2.98 -32.07 6.24
CA PRO A 228 2.32 -30.77 6.22
C PRO A 228 2.35 -30.10 4.84
N ARG A 229 3.41 -30.31 4.04
CA ARG A 229 3.49 -29.82 2.67
C ARG A 229 2.42 -30.43 1.77
N GLU A 230 2.27 -31.75 1.79
CA GLU A 230 1.25 -32.46 0.99
C GLU A 230 -0.16 -31.99 1.34
N ARG A 231 -0.45 -31.80 2.64
CA ARG A 231 -1.73 -31.25 3.11
C ARG A 231 -1.94 -29.82 2.62
N ALA A 232 -0.93 -28.95 2.73
CA ALA A 232 -1.01 -27.56 2.28
C ALA A 232 -1.19 -27.46 0.76
N VAL A 233 -0.48 -28.28 -0.03
CA VAL A 233 -0.65 -28.37 -1.48
C VAL A 233 -2.08 -28.78 -1.83
N THR A 234 -2.61 -29.80 -1.16
CA THR A 234 -3.98 -30.26 -1.38
C THR A 234 -5.00 -29.15 -1.07
N ALA A 235 -4.80 -28.39 0.01
CA ALA A 235 -5.65 -27.26 0.39
C ALA A 235 -5.64 -26.13 -0.63
N LEU A 236 -4.49 -25.91 -1.29
CA LEU A 236 -4.36 -24.90 -2.34
C LEU A 236 -4.96 -25.35 -3.68
N ASP A 237 -4.88 -26.65 -4.00
CA ASP A 237 -5.35 -27.20 -5.27
C ASP A 237 -6.86 -27.50 -5.27
N LYS A 238 -7.39 -27.91 -4.10
CA LYS A 238 -8.78 -28.34 -3.92
C LYS A 238 -9.32 -27.84 -2.57
N PRO A 239 -9.47 -26.51 -2.42
CA PRO A 239 -9.97 -25.93 -1.17
C PRO A 239 -11.41 -26.39 -0.90
N SER A 240 -11.72 -26.55 0.39
CA SER A 240 -13.05 -26.87 0.90
C SER A 240 -13.17 -26.41 2.36
N ALA A 241 -14.38 -26.45 2.93
CA ALA A 241 -14.59 -26.13 4.35
C ALA A 241 -13.71 -26.95 5.31
N ASP A 242 -13.42 -28.21 4.99
CA ASP A 242 -12.55 -29.08 5.81
C ASP A 242 -11.05 -28.90 5.50
N LEU A 243 -10.74 -28.18 4.42
CA LEU A 243 -9.40 -28.01 3.88
C LEU A 243 -9.23 -26.57 3.38
N GLU A 244 -9.33 -25.64 4.32
CA GLU A 244 -9.29 -24.22 4.03
C GLU A 244 -7.94 -23.80 3.43
N GLY A 245 -7.94 -23.29 2.19
CA GLY A 245 -6.72 -22.82 1.54
C GLY A 245 -6.09 -21.56 2.16
N THR A 246 -6.81 -20.87 3.04
CA THR A 246 -6.42 -19.60 3.69
C THR A 246 -5.85 -19.77 5.10
N TRP A 247 -5.97 -20.95 5.71
CA TRP A 247 -5.56 -21.19 7.11
C TRP A 247 -4.10 -20.80 7.39
N LEU A 248 -3.18 -21.08 6.45
CA LEU A 248 -1.76 -20.77 6.56
C LEU A 248 -1.31 -19.58 5.70
N PHE A 249 -2.05 -19.27 4.64
CA PHE A 249 -1.61 -18.34 3.58
C PHE A 249 -2.61 -17.20 3.41
N SER A 250 -2.12 -15.96 3.44
CA SER A 250 -2.96 -14.78 3.22
C SER A 250 -3.05 -14.43 1.75
N ARG A 251 -4.02 -15.02 1.05
CA ARG A 251 -4.26 -14.85 -0.39
C ARG A 251 -5.62 -14.20 -0.62
N PHE A 252 -5.71 -13.21 -1.50
CA PHE A 252 -6.96 -12.49 -1.78
C PHE A 252 -7.49 -12.77 -3.19
N ASN A 253 -8.81 -12.84 -3.34
CA ASN A 253 -9.40 -12.92 -4.67
C ASN A 253 -9.29 -11.56 -5.37
N LEU A 254 -8.48 -11.46 -6.42
CA LEU A 254 -8.19 -10.19 -7.11
C LEU A 254 -9.41 -9.56 -7.80
N ARG A 255 -10.48 -10.33 -8.01
CA ARG A 255 -11.75 -9.76 -8.50
C ARG A 255 -12.43 -8.93 -7.41
N ASP A 256 -12.26 -9.31 -6.16
CA ASP A 256 -12.95 -8.69 -5.03
C ASP A 256 -12.09 -7.64 -4.34
N ALA A 257 -10.81 -7.95 -4.15
CA ALA A 257 -9.88 -7.07 -3.47
C ALA A 257 -8.47 -7.18 -4.05
N VAL A 258 -7.83 -6.03 -4.24
CA VAL A 258 -6.40 -5.96 -4.61
C VAL A 258 -5.64 -5.15 -3.55
N PRO A 259 -4.36 -5.46 -3.28
CA PRO A 259 -3.56 -4.67 -2.35
C PRO A 259 -3.54 -3.19 -2.72
N ALA A 260 -3.74 -2.33 -1.71
CA ALA A 260 -3.65 -0.88 -1.83
C ALA A 260 -2.21 -0.37 -1.62
N THR A 261 -1.37 -1.15 -0.96
CA THR A 261 0.04 -0.89 -0.67
C THR A 261 0.79 -2.23 -0.58
N ASP A 262 2.12 -2.19 -0.65
CA ASP A 262 3.02 -3.31 -0.38
C ASP A 262 3.26 -3.53 1.13
N THR A 263 2.79 -2.59 1.95
CA THR A 263 3.03 -2.59 3.39
C THR A 263 1.92 -3.33 4.13
N VAL A 264 2.30 -4.28 4.97
CA VAL A 264 1.41 -4.99 5.90
C VAL A 264 1.78 -4.62 7.32
N LYS A 265 0.80 -4.19 8.13
CA LYS A 265 1.02 -3.94 9.56
C LYS A 265 0.95 -5.26 10.31
N VAL A 266 1.87 -5.45 11.24
CA VAL A 266 2.02 -6.71 11.96
C VAL A 266 2.19 -6.42 13.43
N GLN A 267 1.52 -7.19 14.28
CA GLN A 267 1.78 -7.18 15.71
C GLN A 267 1.64 -8.58 16.27
N GLY A 268 2.59 -9.00 17.09
CA GLY A 268 2.61 -10.35 17.61
C GLY A 268 3.91 -10.75 18.26
N ARG A 269 3.95 -12.00 18.73
CA ARG A 269 5.07 -12.54 19.50
C ARG A 269 5.41 -13.96 19.09
N THR A 270 6.65 -14.32 19.34
CA THR A 270 7.18 -15.68 19.26
C THR A 270 7.72 -16.09 20.63
N SER A 271 7.40 -17.30 21.07
CA SER A 271 8.01 -17.96 22.24
C SER A 271 8.27 -19.43 21.92
N PHE A 272 9.14 -20.09 22.67
CA PHE A 272 9.43 -21.50 22.46
C PHE A 272 9.64 -22.23 23.79
N GLU A 273 9.39 -23.54 23.77
CA GLU A 273 9.58 -24.45 24.90
C GLU A 273 9.89 -25.87 24.40
N GLY A 274 10.19 -26.79 25.32
CA GLY A 274 10.33 -28.20 24.97
C GLY A 274 8.97 -28.86 24.76
N ASP A 275 8.88 -29.82 23.85
CA ASP A 275 7.64 -30.57 23.60
C ASP A 275 7.37 -31.70 24.62
N GLY A 276 8.29 -31.91 25.57
CA GLY A 276 8.23 -33.00 26.55
C GLY A 276 8.78 -34.35 26.06
N GLU A 277 9.19 -34.43 24.80
CA GLU A 277 9.70 -35.63 24.10
C GLU A 277 11.05 -35.35 23.40
N ASP A 278 11.89 -34.54 24.06
CA ASP A 278 13.19 -34.05 23.57
C ASP A 278 13.14 -33.23 22.26
N GLY A 279 11.96 -32.77 21.84
CA GLY A 279 11.75 -31.82 20.75
C GLY A 279 11.51 -30.38 21.22
N VAL A 280 11.20 -29.51 20.26
CA VAL A 280 10.93 -28.07 20.48
C VAL A 280 9.56 -27.69 19.94
N LEU A 281 8.80 -26.94 20.74
CA LEU A 281 7.61 -26.22 20.30
C LEU A 281 7.94 -24.75 20.13
N VAL A 282 7.58 -24.17 18.99
CA VAL A 282 7.64 -22.73 18.76
C VAL A 282 6.21 -22.21 18.63
N HIS A 283 5.80 -21.38 19.58
CA HIS A 283 4.49 -20.74 19.63
C HIS A 283 4.55 -19.36 19.00
N THR A 284 3.63 -19.10 18.09
CA THR A 284 3.48 -17.79 17.45
C THR A 284 2.03 -17.33 17.56
N ASP A 285 1.85 -16.04 17.84
CA ASP A 285 0.55 -15.35 17.79
C ASP A 285 0.79 -14.00 17.11
N TYR A 286 0.44 -13.93 15.82
CA TYR A 286 0.62 -12.74 15.00
C TYR A 286 -0.69 -12.33 14.34
N THR A 287 -0.97 -11.03 14.37
CA THR A 287 -2.01 -10.40 13.55
C THR A 287 -1.38 -9.60 12.42
N PHE A 288 -1.88 -9.86 11.21
CA PHE A 288 -1.51 -9.20 9.97
C PHE A 288 -2.68 -8.35 9.48
N VAL A 289 -2.42 -7.09 9.13
CA VAL A 289 -3.47 -6.15 8.68
C VAL A 289 -3.15 -5.70 7.26
N TYR A 290 -3.98 -6.18 6.34
CA TYR A 290 -3.85 -5.93 4.90
C TYR A 290 -4.72 -4.75 4.50
N ALA A 291 -4.15 -3.81 3.77
CA ALA A 291 -4.87 -2.69 3.20
C ALA A 291 -5.25 -2.99 1.75
N LEU A 292 -6.54 -2.95 1.45
CA LEU A 292 -7.11 -3.46 0.22
C LEU A 292 -7.99 -2.41 -0.43
N ARG A 293 -7.92 -2.30 -1.76
CA ARG A 293 -8.87 -1.53 -2.56
C ARG A 293 -9.78 -2.49 -3.32
N PRO A 294 -10.97 -2.03 -3.74
CA PRO A 294 -11.89 -2.87 -4.50
C PRO A 294 -11.24 -3.43 -5.77
N GLY A 295 -11.46 -4.71 -6.03
CA GLY A 295 -11.07 -5.36 -7.27
C GLY A 295 -11.97 -4.95 -8.44
N ASN A 296 -11.67 -5.46 -9.63
CA ASN A 296 -12.43 -5.14 -10.85
C ASN A 296 -13.82 -5.80 -10.94
N GLY A 297 -14.14 -6.70 -10.02
CA GLY A 297 -15.46 -7.30 -9.85
C GLY A 297 -16.40 -6.49 -8.97
N ALA A 298 -15.93 -5.39 -8.37
CA ALA A 298 -16.72 -4.52 -7.52
C ALA A 298 -17.81 -3.80 -8.31
N ALA A 299 -19.06 -3.86 -7.83
CA ALA A 299 -20.14 -3.02 -8.31
C ALA A 299 -20.72 -2.17 -7.17
N PRO A 300 -21.04 -0.88 -7.40
CA PRO A 300 -21.80 -0.08 -6.45
C PRO A 300 -23.08 -0.79 -6.02
N VAL A 301 -23.34 -0.85 -4.71
CA VAL A 301 -24.67 -1.27 -4.25
C VAL A 301 -25.71 -0.22 -4.68
N PRO A 302 -26.96 -0.62 -5.00
CA PRO A 302 -28.01 0.32 -5.37
C PRO A 302 -28.16 1.43 -4.31
N GLY A 303 -28.05 2.69 -4.73
CA GLY A 303 -28.17 3.86 -3.86
C GLY A 303 -26.86 4.34 -3.20
N ALA A 304 -25.73 3.67 -3.40
CA ALA A 304 -24.44 4.15 -2.90
C ALA A 304 -23.89 5.30 -3.76
N VAL A 305 -23.42 6.36 -3.09
CA VAL A 305 -22.62 7.43 -3.71
C VAL A 305 -21.15 7.00 -3.63
N VAL A 306 -20.70 6.29 -4.65
CA VAL A 306 -19.33 5.77 -4.69
C VAL A 306 -18.38 6.86 -5.20
N ALA A 307 -17.54 7.45 -4.33
CA ALA A 307 -16.29 8.10 -4.71
C ALA A 307 -15.23 7.00 -5.02
N PRO A 308 -14.95 6.69 -6.29
CA PRO A 308 -14.45 5.37 -6.68
C PRO A 308 -12.96 5.10 -6.47
N ALA A 309 -12.16 6.07 -6.00
CA ALA A 309 -10.70 5.97 -6.08
C ALA A 309 -9.94 6.01 -4.74
N THR A 310 -10.61 6.31 -3.64
CA THR A 310 -9.92 6.56 -2.36
C THR A 310 -10.27 5.59 -1.25
N TRP A 311 -11.27 4.71 -1.42
CA TRP A 311 -11.66 3.78 -0.36
C TRP A 311 -10.75 2.57 -0.27
N THR A 312 -10.21 2.38 0.92
CA THR A 312 -9.50 1.18 1.32
C THR A 312 -10.35 0.47 2.36
N ALA A 313 -10.36 -0.86 2.36
CA ALA A 313 -10.83 -1.67 3.48
C ALA A 313 -9.64 -2.44 4.05
N ARG A 314 -9.79 -2.95 5.26
CA ARG A 314 -8.76 -3.77 5.91
C ARG A 314 -9.29 -5.16 6.17
N THR A 315 -8.49 -6.16 5.86
CA THR A 315 -8.69 -7.52 6.36
C THR A 315 -7.66 -7.75 7.45
N VAL A 316 -8.13 -8.20 8.61
CA VAL A 316 -7.30 -8.40 9.81
C VAL A 316 -7.21 -9.89 10.08
N VAL A 317 -6.03 -10.49 9.91
CA VAL A 317 -5.86 -11.94 10.04
C VAL A 317 -4.97 -12.24 11.24
N ARG A 318 -5.52 -12.90 12.25
CA ARG A 318 -4.77 -13.40 13.41
C ARG A 318 -4.48 -14.88 13.23
N ARG A 319 -3.23 -15.29 13.46
CA ARG A 319 -2.82 -16.70 13.44
C ARG A 319 -2.12 -17.06 14.74
N GLU A 320 -2.63 -18.10 15.39
CA GLU A 320 -1.98 -18.79 16.50
C GLU A 320 -1.45 -20.14 15.97
N ILE A 321 -0.14 -20.25 15.78
CA ILE A 321 0.49 -21.45 15.22
C ILE A 321 1.54 -21.96 16.20
N THR A 322 1.43 -23.24 16.55
CA THR A 322 2.47 -23.99 17.24
C THR A 322 3.19 -24.87 16.23
N PHE A 323 4.42 -24.49 15.93
CA PHE A 323 5.35 -25.28 15.13
C PHE A 323 6.04 -26.31 16.02
N ARG A 324 6.33 -27.49 15.48
CA ARG A 324 7.01 -28.57 16.22
C ARG A 324 8.23 -29.06 15.46
N PHE A 325 9.33 -29.17 16.17
CA PHE A 325 10.57 -29.79 15.71
C PHE A 325 10.82 -31.05 16.55
N TYR A 326 10.60 -32.22 15.95
CA TYR A 326 10.71 -33.51 16.63
C TYR A 326 12.17 -33.97 16.74
N ASP A 327 12.47 -34.82 17.72
CA ASP A 327 13.74 -35.57 17.76
C ASP A 327 13.84 -36.52 16.54
N PRO A 328 14.80 -36.30 15.62
CA PRO A 328 14.95 -37.14 14.43
C PRO A 328 15.41 -38.57 14.73
N LYS A 329 15.81 -38.90 15.97
CA LYS A 329 16.11 -40.28 16.36
C LYS A 329 14.83 -41.11 16.56
N ASN A 330 13.76 -40.47 17.04
CA ASN A 330 12.50 -41.13 17.37
C ASN A 330 11.45 -40.96 16.26
N TYR A 331 11.57 -39.89 15.45
CA TYR A 331 10.62 -39.52 14.42
C TYR A 331 11.27 -39.46 13.03
N LYS A 332 10.52 -39.90 12.01
CA LYS A 332 10.93 -39.76 10.60
C LYS A 332 10.58 -38.36 10.09
N VAL A 333 11.45 -37.41 10.37
CA VAL A 333 11.28 -35.99 10.01
C VAL A 333 12.57 -35.41 9.46
N ASP A 334 12.48 -34.31 8.72
CA ASP A 334 13.64 -33.47 8.42
C ASP A 334 13.74 -32.37 9.49
N PRO A 335 14.78 -32.36 10.35
CA PRO A 335 14.92 -31.37 11.42
C PRO A 335 15.10 -29.93 10.91
N LYS A 336 15.33 -29.74 9.60
CA LYS A 336 15.41 -28.42 8.93
C LYS A 336 14.11 -28.05 8.22
N LYS A 337 13.01 -28.76 8.48
CA LYS A 337 11.69 -28.51 7.92
C LYS A 337 10.65 -28.34 9.01
N ILE A 338 9.60 -27.63 8.67
CA ILE A 338 8.53 -27.28 9.58
C ILE A 338 7.50 -28.41 9.64
N ASN A 339 7.16 -28.79 10.88
CA ASN A 339 5.94 -29.49 11.20
C ASN A 339 5.03 -28.62 12.09
N PHE A 340 3.74 -28.93 12.12
CA PHE A 340 2.74 -28.22 12.92
C PHE A 340 2.18 -29.13 14.01
N GLU A 341 2.16 -28.65 15.25
CA GLU A 341 1.40 -29.26 16.34
C GLU A 341 -0.05 -28.74 16.32
N LYS A 342 -0.22 -27.42 16.17
CA LYS A 342 -1.52 -26.76 16.18
C LYS A 342 -1.53 -25.55 15.26
N THR A 343 -2.63 -25.34 14.55
CA THR A 343 -2.86 -24.15 13.71
C THR A 343 -4.26 -23.64 13.95
N GLU A 344 -4.37 -22.38 14.36
CA GLU A 344 -5.64 -21.65 14.48
C GLU A 344 -5.51 -20.32 13.75
N SER A 345 -6.57 -19.94 13.03
CA SER A 345 -6.60 -18.71 12.25
C SER A 345 -7.97 -18.06 12.37
N PHE A 346 -7.98 -16.74 12.40
CA PHE A 346 -9.18 -15.92 12.40
C PHE A 346 -8.99 -14.76 11.43
N ALA A 347 -9.99 -14.49 10.59
CA ALA A 347 -9.99 -13.36 9.69
C ALA A 347 -11.19 -12.44 9.99
N GLY A 348 -10.90 -11.17 10.27
CA GLY A 348 -11.86 -10.09 10.29
C GLY A 348 -11.98 -9.43 8.93
N ASN A 349 -13.21 -9.09 8.53
CA ASN A 349 -13.56 -8.57 7.20
C ASN A 349 -13.14 -9.51 6.06
N SER A 350 -13.74 -10.70 6.04
CA SER A 350 -13.78 -11.62 4.91
C SER A 350 -15.10 -12.38 4.95
N SER A 351 -15.60 -12.81 3.79
CA SER A 351 -16.77 -13.70 3.69
C SER A 351 -16.58 -14.96 4.53
N CYS A 352 -17.66 -15.41 5.17
CA CYS A 352 -17.66 -16.63 5.98
C CYS A 352 -18.08 -17.89 5.20
N SER A 353 -18.68 -17.76 4.01
CA SER A 353 -19.33 -18.88 3.29
C SER A 353 -18.61 -19.28 2.00
N ILE A 354 -17.42 -18.72 1.75
CA ILE A 354 -16.66 -18.96 0.53
C ILE A 354 -15.35 -19.68 0.89
N ASP A 355 -15.30 -20.97 0.53
CA ASP A 355 -14.16 -21.85 0.79
C ASP A 355 -13.36 -22.13 -0.49
N ASP A 356 -13.05 -21.10 -1.28
CA ASP A 356 -12.34 -21.22 -2.56
C ASP A 356 -10.81 -21.05 -2.43
N GLY A 357 -10.31 -20.96 -1.19
CA GLY A 357 -8.90 -20.80 -0.88
C GLY A 357 -8.40 -19.35 -0.96
N PHE A 358 -9.31 -18.37 -1.02
CA PHE A 358 -8.99 -16.94 -0.98
C PHE A 358 -9.83 -16.20 0.08
N TYR A 359 -9.31 -15.09 0.57
CA TYR A 359 -10.10 -14.12 1.31
C TYR A 359 -10.96 -13.28 0.37
N HIS A 360 -12.18 -12.98 0.82
CA HIS A 360 -13.20 -12.19 0.13
C HIS A 360 -13.62 -11.01 1.00
N PRO A 361 -12.82 -9.93 1.05
CA PRO A 361 -13.12 -8.76 1.85
C PRO A 361 -14.36 -8.05 1.36
N GLN A 362 -15.10 -7.44 2.29
CA GLN A 362 -16.24 -6.60 1.96
C GLN A 362 -15.85 -5.12 2.03
N PHE A 363 -16.58 -4.32 1.26
CA PHE A 363 -16.49 -2.87 1.27
C PHE A 363 -17.92 -2.37 1.39
N GLU A 364 -18.22 -1.54 2.40
CA GLU A 364 -19.61 -1.19 2.80
C GLU A 364 -20.50 -0.69 1.65
N GLN A 365 -19.91 -0.13 0.60
CA GLN A 365 -20.63 0.50 -0.52
C GLN A 365 -20.59 -0.32 -1.82
N LEU A 366 -19.97 -1.49 -1.79
CA LEU A 366 -19.74 -2.31 -2.97
C LEU A 366 -20.22 -3.74 -2.70
N ALA A 367 -20.95 -4.29 -3.67
CA ALA A 367 -21.27 -5.70 -3.70
C ALA A 367 -20.22 -6.44 -4.54
N PHE A 368 -19.91 -7.66 -4.10
CA PHE A 368 -18.97 -8.56 -4.75
C PHE A 368 -19.61 -9.94 -4.86
N GLY A 369 -19.54 -10.53 -6.05
CA GLY A 369 -20.13 -11.85 -6.31
C GLY A 369 -21.66 -11.87 -6.22
N SER A 370 -22.23 -13.05 -6.49
CA SER A 370 -23.68 -13.32 -6.45
C SER A 370 -24.08 -14.21 -5.27
N SER A 371 -23.12 -14.59 -4.42
CA SER A 371 -23.37 -15.47 -3.29
C SER A 371 -23.87 -14.64 -2.10
N PRO A 372 -25.05 -14.97 -1.55
CA PRO A 372 -25.51 -14.30 -0.34
C PRO A 372 -24.55 -14.63 0.81
N GLU A 373 -24.10 -13.60 1.51
CA GLU A 373 -23.43 -13.77 2.79
C GLU A 373 -24.35 -14.50 3.76
N PRO A 374 -23.81 -15.43 4.57
CA PRO A 374 -24.62 -16.09 5.58
C PRO A 374 -25.13 -15.05 6.58
N SER A 375 -26.24 -15.35 7.22
CA SER A 375 -26.72 -14.50 8.31
C SER A 375 -25.66 -14.40 9.39
N GLN A 376 -25.23 -13.17 9.70
CA GLN A 376 -24.23 -12.86 10.72
C GLN A 376 -24.89 -12.95 12.11
N THR A 377 -25.18 -14.18 12.54
CA THR A 377 -25.84 -14.47 13.82
C THR A 377 -24.85 -14.67 14.97
N GLY A 378 -23.56 -14.77 14.65
CA GLY A 378 -22.47 -14.82 15.61
C GLY A 378 -22.23 -13.47 16.30
N PRO A 379 -21.46 -13.48 17.40
CA PRO A 379 -21.20 -12.27 18.17
C PRO A 379 -20.29 -11.29 17.42
N THR A 380 -20.41 -10.01 17.74
CA THR A 380 -19.46 -8.98 17.30
C THR A 380 -18.12 -9.19 18.00
N THR A 381 -17.04 -9.30 17.23
CA THR A 381 -15.66 -9.50 17.73
C THR A 381 -14.78 -8.32 17.34
N ASP A 382 -13.87 -7.89 18.22
CA ASP A 382 -12.82 -6.95 17.85
C ASP A 382 -11.63 -7.72 17.25
N PRO A 383 -11.35 -7.60 15.94
CA PRO A 383 -10.31 -8.39 15.31
C PRO A 383 -8.89 -7.95 15.73
N TYR A 384 -8.76 -6.81 16.43
CA TYR A 384 -7.50 -6.33 17.00
C TYR A 384 -7.28 -6.78 18.45
N ASP A 385 -8.27 -7.40 19.10
CA ASP A 385 -8.12 -7.94 20.45
C ASP A 385 -7.38 -9.29 20.42
N ARG A 386 -6.20 -9.30 21.04
CA ARG A 386 -5.32 -10.47 21.17
C ARG A 386 -5.13 -10.93 22.61
N SER A 387 -5.96 -10.43 23.53
CA SER A 387 -5.90 -10.81 24.95
C SER A 387 -6.53 -12.19 25.20
N GLY A 388 -7.60 -12.51 24.47
CA GLY A 388 -8.28 -13.81 24.48
C GLY A 388 -7.70 -14.82 23.49
N ALA A 389 -8.20 -16.06 23.56
CA ALA A 389 -7.94 -17.08 22.54
C ALA A 389 -8.74 -16.78 21.25
N ILE A 390 -8.27 -17.31 20.13
CA ILE A 390 -9.06 -17.33 18.89
C ILE A 390 -10.35 -18.13 19.11
N ARG A 391 -11.48 -17.59 18.63
CA ARG A 391 -12.75 -18.31 18.60
C ARG A 391 -12.77 -19.28 17.42
N THR A 392 -13.14 -20.54 17.68
CA THR A 392 -13.16 -21.63 16.68
C THR A 392 -14.53 -22.29 16.57
N ASP A 393 -15.61 -21.59 16.94
CA ASP A 393 -16.98 -22.13 16.92
C ASP A 393 -17.61 -22.18 15.52
N GLY A 394 -16.93 -21.64 14.50
CA GLY A 394 -17.38 -21.64 13.11
C GLY A 394 -18.61 -20.78 12.84
N VAL A 395 -19.06 -19.99 13.82
CA VAL A 395 -20.25 -19.15 13.66
C VAL A 395 -19.86 -17.83 13.00
N CYS A 396 -20.44 -17.53 11.85
CA CYS A 396 -20.22 -16.25 11.18
C CYS A 396 -20.79 -15.09 12.01
N GLY A 397 -19.90 -14.22 12.47
CA GLY A 397 -20.23 -13.04 13.27
C GLY A 397 -19.95 -11.72 12.53
N THR A 398 -19.97 -10.63 13.30
CA THR A 398 -19.57 -9.29 12.83
C THR A 398 -18.23 -8.90 13.43
N VAL A 399 -17.51 -7.98 12.78
CA VAL A 399 -16.36 -7.32 13.40
C VAL A 399 -16.74 -5.92 13.86
N SER A 400 -16.25 -5.51 15.04
CA SER A 400 -16.57 -4.20 15.62
C SER A 400 -15.82 -3.04 14.95
N ARG A 401 -14.71 -3.35 14.29
CA ARG A 401 -13.86 -2.44 13.52
C ARG A 401 -13.00 -3.25 12.56
N SER A 402 -12.77 -2.75 11.35
CA SER A 402 -11.87 -3.38 10.38
C SER A 402 -10.90 -2.36 9.85
#